data_AF-A0AB33CQU5-F1
#
_entry.id   AF-A0AB33CQU5-F1
#
_cell.length_a   1.000
_cell.length_b   1.000
_cell.length_c   1.000
_cell.angle_alpha   90.00
_cell.angle_beta   90.00
_cell.angle_gamma   90.00
#
_symmetry.space_group_name_H-M   'P 1'
#
loop_
_entity.id
_entity.type
_entity.pdbx_description
1 polymer ?
#
loop_
_entity_poly.entity_id
_entity_poly.type
_entity_poly.pdbx_seq_one_letter_code
_entity_poly.pdbx_strand_id
1 'polypeptide(L)' 'MAVAKRGRKPSGKPRAARASASLQPELYQTLQAIAKQKKVSVAWVIRDAAEKYIAAQWPLLETK' A
#
# COMPACT_ATOMS: atom_id res chain seq x y z
N MET A 1 -9.79 -33.42 9.28
CA MET A 1 -8.40 -32.96 9.10
C MET A 1 -8.30 -31.51 9.59
N ALA A 2 -7.73 -31.27 10.77
CA ALA A 2 -7.55 -29.92 11.30
C ALA A 2 -6.15 -29.40 10.92
N VAL A 3 -6.09 -28.31 10.14
CA VAL A 3 -4.83 -27.64 9.77
C VAL A 3 -4.28 -26.91 10.99
N ALA A 4 -3.13 -27.39 11.49
CA ALA A 4 -2.38 -26.72 12.55
C ALA A 4 -1.92 -25.32 12.11
N LYS A 5 -2.35 -24.28 12.81
CA LYS A 5 -1.85 -22.91 12.63
C LYS A 5 -0.41 -22.83 13.14
N ARG A 6 0.57 -22.81 12.22
CA ARG A 6 1.98 -22.57 12.54
C ARG A 6 2.15 -21.17 13.16
N GLY A 7 2.49 -21.12 14.45
CA GLY A 7 2.84 -19.89 15.16
C GLY A 7 4.05 -19.21 14.52
N ARG A 8 3.91 -17.94 14.15
CA ARG A 8 4.97 -17.14 13.53
C ARG A 8 5.74 -16.40 14.63
N LYS A 9 7.05 -16.65 14.74
CA LYS A 9 7.95 -15.89 15.64
C LYS A 9 7.81 -14.38 15.37
N PRO A 10 7.64 -13.53 16.40
CA PRO A 10 7.62 -12.09 16.21
C PRO A 10 9.04 -11.61 15.87
N SER A 11 9.26 -11.28 14.60
CA SER A 11 10.43 -10.52 14.16
C SER A 11 10.27 -9.08 14.62
N GLY A 12 11.21 -8.55 15.42
CA GLY A 12 11.15 -7.21 16.05
C GLY A 12 11.18 -5.99 15.11
N LYS A 13 10.74 -6.13 13.86
CA LYS A 13 10.51 -5.00 12.95
C LYS A 13 9.02 -4.64 12.98
N PRO A 14 8.66 -3.35 13.13
CA PRO A 14 7.26 -2.94 13.11
C PRO A 14 6.59 -3.49 11.86
N ARG A 15 5.52 -4.24 12.07
CA ARG A 15 4.84 -4.96 10.99
C ARG A 15 4.18 -3.91 10.11
N ALA A 16 4.49 -3.91 8.81
CA ALA A 16 3.81 -3.06 7.87
C ALA A 16 2.29 -3.25 8.00
N ALA A 17 1.57 -2.14 8.23
CA ALA A 17 0.11 -2.15 8.29
C ALA A 17 -0.43 -2.49 6.90
N ARG A 18 -1.33 -3.48 6.81
CA ARG A 18 -2.00 -3.84 5.56
C ARG A 18 -3.39 -3.23 5.56
N ALA A 19 -3.60 -2.24 4.71
CA ALA A 19 -4.93 -1.77 4.35
C ALA A 19 -5.41 -2.51 3.10
N SER A 20 -6.71 -2.80 3.02
CA SER A 20 -7.37 -3.28 1.81
C SER A 20 -8.48 -2.30 1.47
N ALA A 21 -8.47 -1.76 0.26
CA ALA A 21 -9.49 -0.85 -0.22
C ALA A 21 -9.97 -1.32 -1.58
N SER A 22 -11.28 -1.24 -1.80
CA SER A 22 -11.86 -1.47 -3.12
C SER A 22 -11.61 -0.25 -3.99
N LEU A 23 -10.99 -0.45 -5.15
CA LEU A 23 -10.72 0.60 -6.13
C LEU A 23 -11.77 0.50 -7.24
N GLN A 24 -12.20 1.66 -7.77
CA GLN A 24 -13.01 1.68 -8.98
C GLN A 24 -12.24 1.02 -10.14
N PRO A 25 -12.92 0.31 -11.05
CA PRO A 25 -12.26 -0.47 -12.10
C PRO A 25 -11.40 0.40 -13.03
N GLU A 26 -11.87 1.59 -13.37
CA GLU A 26 -11.15 2.54 -14.22
C GLU A 26 -9.87 3.07 -13.57
N LEU A 27 -9.93 3.38 -12.27
CA LEU A 27 -8.76 3.76 -11.49
C LEU A 27 -7.74 2.61 -11.42
N TYR A 28 -8.20 1.38 -11.20
CA TYR A 28 -7.33 0.21 -11.16
C TYR A 28 -6.65 -0.07 -12.51
N GLN A 29 -7.35 0.09 -13.63
CA GLN A 29 -6.77 -0.03 -14.98
C GLN A 29 -5.68 1.02 -15.22
N THR A 30 -5.92 2.26 -14.80
CA THR A 30 -4.94 3.35 -14.91
C THR A 30 -3.68 3.03 -14.09
N LEU A 31 -3.84 2.57 -12.85
CA LEU A 31 -2.73 2.15 -11.99
C LEU A 31 -1.95 0.97 -12.59
N GLN A 32 -2.63 0.02 -13.24
CA GLN A 32 -1.96 -1.07 -13.96
C GLN A 32 -1.14 -0.57 -15.15
N ALA A 33 -1.65 0.38 -15.93
CA ALA A 33 -0.92 0.94 -17.06
C ALA A 33 0.36 1.64 -16.59
N ILE A 34 0.27 2.44 -15.52
CA ILE A 34 1.43 3.09 -14.89
C ILE A 34 2.42 2.04 -14.35
N ALA A 35 1.93 1.01 -13.69
CA ALA A 35 2.76 -0.07 -13.16
C ALA A 35 3.53 -0.81 -14.27
N LYS A 36 2.87 -1.11 -15.39
CA LYS A 36 3.49 -1.72 -16.58
C LYS A 36 4.57 -0.82 -17.18
N GLN A 37 4.29 0.47 -17.37
CA GLN A 37 5.26 1.44 -17.91
C GLN A 37 6.50 1.57 -17.03
N LYS A 38 6.31 1.64 -15.70
CA LYS A 38 7.40 1.76 -14.73
C LYS A 38 8.06 0.42 -14.36
N LYS A 39 7.57 -0.70 -14.90
CA LYS A 39 8.02 -2.08 -14.57
C LYS A 39 7.99 -2.40 -13.07
N VAL A 40 6.97 -1.90 -12.39
CA VAL A 40 6.74 -2.08 -10.95
C VAL A 40 5.40 -2.76 -10.70
N SER A 41 5.15 -3.19 -9.47
CA SER A 41 3.84 -3.73 -9.08
C SER A 41 2.84 -2.61 -8.82
N VAL A 42 1.54 -2.90 -8.97
CA VAL A 42 0.47 -1.94 -8.63
C VAL A 42 0.54 -1.51 -7.17
N ALA A 43 0.89 -2.42 -6.26
CA ALA A 43 1.09 -2.11 -4.85
C ALA A 43 2.21 -1.08 -4.63
N TRP A 44 3.28 -1.14 -5.41
CA TRP A 44 4.35 -0.14 -5.36
C TRP A 44 3.84 1.22 -5.82
N VAL A 45 3.04 1.27 -6.89
CA VAL A 45 2.44 2.54 -7.38
C VAL A 45 1.51 3.14 -6.34
N ILE A 46 0.68 2.32 -5.68
CA ILE A 46 -0.21 2.77 -4.60
C ILE A 46 0.59 3.35 -3.44
N ARG A 47 1.70 2.71 -3.06
CA ARG A 47 2.59 3.21 -2.01
C ARG A 47 3.21 4.57 -2.37
N ASP A 48 3.81 4.68 -3.56
CA ASP A 48 4.42 5.92 -4.06
C ASP A 48 3.39 7.06 -4.14
N ALA A 49 2.17 6.75 -4.62
CA ALA A 49 1.08 7.71 -4.66
C ALA A 49 0.62 8.15 -3.26
N ALA A 50 0.58 7.25 -2.29
CA ALA A 50 0.25 7.58 -0.90
C ALA A 50 1.32 8.47 -0.25
N GLU A 51 2.61 8.16 -0.43
CA GLU A 51 3.72 8.98 0.07
C GLU A 51 3.68 10.40 -0.52
N LYS A 52 3.41 10.53 -1.82
CA LYS A 52 3.24 11.82 -2.50
C LYS A 52 1.99 12.58 -2.07
N TYR A 53 0.87 11.88 -1.88
CA TYR A 53 -0.37 12.48 -1.40
C TYR A 53 -0.15 13.09 -0.01
N ILE A 54 0.45 12.34 0.91
CA ILE A 54 0.76 12.82 2.26
C ILE A 54 1.70 14.03 2.21
N ALA A 55 2.77 13.98 1.41
CA ALA A 55 3.70 15.10 1.24
C ALA A 55 3.01 16.35 0.67
N ALA A 56 2.05 16.18 -0.25
CA ALA A 56 1.28 17.27 -0.81
C ALA A 56 0.21 17.84 0.14
N GLN A 57 -0.23 17.08 1.15
CA GLN A 57 -1.16 17.55 2.19
C GLN A 57 -0.45 18.27 3.35
N TRP A 58 0.88 18.17 3.46
CA TRP A 58 1.67 19.02 4.37
C TRP A 58 1.76 20.44 3.77
N PRO A 59 1.13 21.44 4.42
CA PRO A 59 1.34 21.84 5.81
C PRO A 59 0.16 21.62 6.79
N LEU A 60 -0.91 20.94 6.40
CA LEU A 60 -2.11 20.79 7.26
C LEU A 60 -1.91 19.95 8.54
N LEU A 61 -0.75 19.30 8.71
CA LEU A 61 -0.41 18.45 9.86
C LEU A 61 0.64 19.06 10.81
N GLU A 62 1.06 20.31 10.61
CA GLU A 62 2.02 21.03 11.48
C GLU A 62 1.38 21.72 12.70
N THR A 63 0.08 21.54 12.92
CA THR A 63 -0.59 21.99 14.15
C THR A 63 -1.20 20.80 14.88
N LYS A 64 -0.39 20.15 15.72
CA LYS A 64 -0.76 19.84 17.11
C LYS A 64 0.44 19.42 17.95
#